data_AF-A0AAQ0BWK3-F1
#
_entry.id   AF-A0AAQ0BWK3-F1
#
_cell.length_a   1.000
_cell.length_b   1.000
_cell.length_c   1.000
_cell.angle_alpha   90.00
_cell.angle_beta   90.00
_cell.angle_gamma   90.00
#
_symmetry.space_group_name_H-M   'P 1'
#
loop_
_entity.id
_entity.type
_entity.pdbx_description
1 polymer ?
#
loop_
_entity_poly.entity_id
_entity_poly.type
_entity_poly.pdbx_seq_one_letter_code
_entity_poly.pdbx_strand_id
1 'polypeptide(L)'
;MSAHNDDIDAEFQSLVASLGESDASGTSQPTRDLDDTPVDESLHLDGGRLSVALVLAPISYPEALHSLLALTGVRESIVRLKPWTAVWLRVGTTPTDEEELDALLTGQRPMPDAVDRVARAVSNLSKYGAVALMSWLVEGDGVEPGVSGRISAQRYVCGEPEETIPAGLLLGAMPAAAEDLLLGRTTPLDYADSVSADGCRHSGGPLGWFRRKQS
;
A
#
# COMPACT_ATOMS: atom_id res chain seq x y z
N MET A 1 -9.42 -49.94 -24.77
CA MET A 1 -8.88 -48.56 -24.68
C MET A 1 -8.02 -48.45 -23.42
N SER A 2 -6.98 -49.30 -23.27
CA SER A 2 -6.10 -49.31 -22.08
C SER A 2 -4.61 -49.21 -22.42
N ALA A 3 -4.20 -49.47 -23.66
CA ALA A 3 -2.78 -49.46 -24.05
C ALA A 3 -2.16 -48.06 -24.19
N HIS A 4 -2.96 -47.00 -24.21
CA HIS A 4 -2.47 -45.62 -24.42
C HIS A 4 -2.16 -44.88 -23.10
N ASN A 5 -2.64 -45.40 -21.96
CA ASN A 5 -2.44 -44.76 -20.66
C ASN A 5 -1.14 -45.23 -19.98
N ASP A 6 -0.77 -46.51 -20.19
CA ASP A 6 0.48 -47.08 -19.67
C ASP A 6 1.72 -46.44 -20.32
N ASP A 7 1.61 -45.96 -21.56
CA ASP A 7 2.70 -45.27 -22.28
C ASP A 7 2.96 -43.88 -21.70
N ILE A 8 1.91 -43.15 -21.31
CA ILE A 8 2.00 -41.82 -20.70
C ILE A 8 2.61 -41.90 -19.29
N ASP A 9 2.21 -42.89 -18.50
CA ASP A 9 2.77 -43.10 -17.17
C ASP A 9 4.25 -43.51 -17.22
N ALA A 10 4.65 -44.29 -18.23
CA ALA A 10 6.04 -44.66 -18.46
C ALA A 10 6.90 -43.47 -18.95
N GLU A 11 6.37 -42.64 -19.85
CA GLU A 11 7.03 -41.40 -20.29
C GLU A 11 7.21 -40.42 -19.14
N PHE A 12 6.19 -40.27 -18.28
CA PHE A 12 6.27 -39.39 -17.11
C PHE A 12 7.32 -39.88 -16.10
N GLN A 13 7.39 -41.19 -15.84
CA GLN A 13 8.43 -41.76 -14.97
C GLN A 13 9.84 -41.58 -15.55
N SER A 14 10.01 -41.70 -16.87
CA SER A 14 11.28 -41.44 -17.56
C SER A 14 11.70 -39.96 -17.43
N LEU A 15 10.75 -39.04 -17.58
CA LEU A 15 10.96 -37.60 -17.37
C LEU A 15 11.39 -37.28 -15.94
N VAL A 16 10.69 -37.83 -14.94
CA VAL A 16 11.02 -37.65 -13.51
C VAL A 16 12.39 -38.24 -13.18
N ALA A 17 12.73 -39.41 -13.74
CA ALA A 17 14.05 -40.02 -13.56
C ALA A 17 15.16 -39.18 -14.20
N SER A 18 14.94 -38.63 -15.39
CA SER A 18 15.92 -37.75 -16.08
C SER A 18 16.17 -36.42 -15.34
N LEU A 19 15.15 -35.91 -14.64
CA LEU A 19 15.27 -34.74 -13.78
C LEU A 19 16.04 -35.05 -12.48
N GLY A 20 15.90 -36.27 -11.96
CA GLY A 20 16.62 -36.75 -10.77
C GLY A 20 18.09 -37.08 -11.02
N GLU A 21 18.47 -37.44 -12.25
CA GLU A 21 19.87 -37.76 -12.60
C GLU A 21 20.71 -36.55 -13.01
N SER A 22 20.09 -35.40 -13.29
CA SER A 22 20.81 -34.20 -13.76
C SER A 22 21.47 -33.36 -12.65
N ASP A 23 21.30 -33.71 -11.37
CA ASP A 23 21.77 -32.88 -10.24
C ASP A 23 22.81 -33.53 -9.30
N ALA A 24 23.44 -34.64 -9.69
CA ALA A 24 24.42 -35.32 -8.84
C ALA A 24 25.88 -34.90 -9.05
N SER A 25 26.19 -33.89 -9.88
CA SER A 25 27.57 -33.39 -10.06
C SER A 25 27.61 -31.96 -10.64
N GLY A 26 27.20 -30.99 -9.85
CA GLY A 26 27.39 -29.58 -10.15
C GLY A 26 27.22 -28.75 -8.89
N THR A 27 28.34 -28.36 -8.27
CA THR A 27 28.35 -27.36 -7.21
C THR A 27 27.99 -25.99 -7.80
N SER A 28 26.73 -25.81 -8.13
CA SER A 28 26.15 -24.51 -8.43
C SER A 28 25.11 -24.29 -7.34
N GLN A 29 25.51 -23.57 -6.29
CA GLN A 29 24.52 -22.93 -5.45
C GLN A 29 23.52 -22.23 -6.38
N PRO A 30 22.20 -22.32 -6.15
CA PRO A 30 21.27 -21.46 -6.87
C PRO A 30 21.80 -20.05 -6.66
N THR A 31 22.18 -19.39 -7.76
CA THR A 31 22.43 -17.96 -7.76
C THR A 31 21.13 -17.35 -7.31
N ARG A 32 21.02 -17.12 -5.99
CA ARG A 32 20.00 -16.24 -5.43
C ARG A 32 20.17 -14.95 -6.21
N ASP A 33 19.17 -14.63 -7.03
CA ASP A 33 19.13 -13.32 -7.66
C ASP A 33 19.34 -12.30 -6.55
N LEU A 34 20.29 -11.39 -6.75
CA LEU A 34 20.72 -10.46 -5.71
C LEU A 34 19.59 -9.49 -5.30
N ASP A 35 18.49 -9.48 -6.06
CA ASP A 35 17.26 -8.73 -5.83
C ASP A 35 16.14 -9.55 -5.15
N ASP A 36 16.36 -10.84 -4.87
CA ASP A 36 15.38 -11.71 -4.19
C ASP A 36 15.39 -11.41 -2.68
N THR A 37 14.85 -10.24 -2.36
CA THR A 37 14.69 -9.74 -1.00
C THR A 37 13.60 -10.59 -0.35
N PRO A 38 13.85 -11.25 0.79
CA PRO A 38 12.83 -12.07 1.44
C PRO A 38 11.60 -11.20 1.73
N VAL A 39 10.45 -11.62 1.21
CA VAL A 39 9.17 -10.99 1.50
C VAL A 39 8.90 -11.20 2.99
N ASP A 40 8.65 -10.12 3.74
CA ASP A 40 8.22 -10.25 5.13
C ASP A 40 6.79 -10.82 5.15
N GLU A 41 6.71 -12.12 5.40
CA GLU A 41 5.45 -12.88 5.49
C GLU A 41 4.64 -12.53 6.75
N SER A 42 5.17 -11.68 7.64
CA SER A 42 4.60 -11.35 8.94
C SER A 42 4.20 -9.88 9.05
N LEU A 43 3.40 -9.39 8.08
CA LEU A 43 2.70 -8.11 8.26
C LEU A 43 1.68 -8.25 9.40
N HIS A 44 1.90 -7.52 10.51
CA HIS A 44 0.98 -7.49 11.66
C HIS A 44 0.37 -6.09 11.78
N LEU A 45 -0.93 -6.00 12.00
CA LEU A 45 -1.62 -4.72 12.11
C LEU A 45 -1.87 -4.39 13.59
N ASP A 46 -1.44 -3.21 14.03
CA ASP A 46 -1.76 -2.71 15.37
C ASP A 46 -3.29 -2.65 15.57
N GLY A 47 -3.85 -3.56 16.35
CA GLY A 47 -5.30 -3.67 16.59
C GLY A 47 -6.08 -4.46 15.54
N GLY A 48 -5.40 -5.22 14.69
CA GLY A 48 -5.98 -6.17 13.72
C GLY A 48 -6.69 -5.51 12.52
N ARG A 49 -6.72 -4.18 12.42
CA ARG A 49 -7.30 -3.45 11.29
C ARG A 49 -6.52 -2.17 11.02
N LEU A 50 -6.40 -1.81 9.74
CA LEU A 50 -5.80 -0.56 9.31
C LEU A 50 -6.68 0.10 8.25
N SER A 51 -6.93 1.39 8.41
CA SER A 51 -7.60 2.20 7.40
C SER A 51 -6.83 3.50 7.23
N VAL A 52 -6.12 3.62 6.12
CA VAL A 52 -5.20 4.73 5.85
C VAL A 52 -5.36 5.19 4.40
N ALA A 53 -5.19 6.49 4.19
CA ALA A 53 -5.25 7.09 2.88
C ALA A 53 -3.98 7.91 2.58
N LEU A 54 -3.66 7.96 1.29
CA LEU A 54 -2.65 8.84 0.72
C LEU A 54 -3.31 9.71 -0.35
N VAL A 55 -3.27 11.02 -0.20
CA VAL A 55 -3.69 11.96 -1.24
C VAL A 55 -2.44 12.53 -1.90
N LEU A 56 -2.15 12.06 -3.10
CA LEU A 56 -1.01 12.49 -3.91
C LEU A 56 -1.23 13.89 -4.44
N ALA A 57 -0.24 14.74 -4.17
CA ALA A 57 -0.17 16.11 -4.62
C ALA A 57 1.02 16.28 -5.58
N PRO A 58 0.82 16.95 -6.73
CA PRO A 58 1.89 17.35 -7.64
C PRO A 58 2.65 18.59 -7.12
N ILE A 59 2.96 18.65 -5.83
CA ILE A 59 3.66 19.74 -5.15
C ILE A 59 4.88 19.17 -4.45
N SER A 60 6.08 19.58 -4.86
CA SER A 60 7.32 18.91 -4.46
C SER A 60 7.77 19.18 -3.02
N TYR A 61 7.26 20.24 -2.39
CA TYR A 61 7.72 20.72 -1.08
C TYR A 61 6.65 20.45 -0.01
N PRO A 62 6.89 19.50 0.93
CA PRO A 62 5.94 19.12 1.97
C PRO A 62 5.45 20.30 2.83
N GLU A 63 6.33 21.22 3.21
CA GLU A 63 5.99 22.37 4.06
C GLU A 63 5.07 23.36 3.33
N ALA A 64 5.29 23.53 2.02
CA ALA A 64 4.44 24.37 1.20
C ALA A 64 3.04 23.76 1.06
N LEU A 65 2.96 22.45 0.81
CA LEU A 65 1.68 21.74 0.77
C LEU A 65 0.95 21.83 2.10
N HIS A 66 1.65 21.64 3.23
CA HIS A 66 1.08 21.73 4.58
C HIS A 66 0.52 23.12 4.85
N SER A 67 1.32 24.16 4.55
CA SER A 67 0.91 25.54 4.75
C SER A 67 -0.31 25.91 3.90
N LEU A 68 -0.37 25.46 2.64
CA LEU A 68 -1.52 25.70 1.75
C LEU A 68 -2.79 24.99 2.24
N LEU A 69 -2.67 23.74 2.69
CA LEU A 69 -3.78 22.97 3.24
C LEU A 69 -4.27 23.52 4.59
N ALA A 70 -3.37 24.06 5.40
CA ALA A 70 -3.74 24.70 6.67
C ALA A 70 -4.67 25.90 6.46
N LEU A 71 -4.58 26.60 5.31
CA LEU A 71 -5.49 27.69 4.94
C LEU A 71 -6.92 27.21 4.67
N THR A 72 -7.10 25.94 4.31
CA THR A 72 -8.43 25.31 4.10
C THR A 72 -8.92 24.55 5.33
N GLY A 73 -8.19 24.63 6.45
CA GLY A 73 -8.50 23.92 7.70
C GLY A 73 -8.02 22.46 7.74
N VAL A 74 -7.27 22.00 6.73
CA VAL A 74 -6.70 20.66 6.70
C VAL A 74 -5.34 20.66 7.39
N ARG A 75 -5.19 19.87 8.45
CA ARG A 75 -3.95 19.73 9.23
C ARG A 75 -3.60 18.26 9.39
N GLU A 76 -3.13 17.67 8.31
CA GLU A 76 -2.73 16.27 8.25
C GLU A 76 -1.23 16.15 8.05
N SER A 77 -0.68 14.96 8.31
CA SER A 77 0.74 14.71 8.09
C SER A 77 1.06 14.63 6.60
N ILE A 78 2.22 15.15 6.20
CA ILE A 78 2.64 15.19 4.81
C ILE A 78 3.94 14.42 4.65
N VAL A 79 3.96 13.48 3.70
CA VAL A 79 5.11 12.64 3.42
C VAL A 79 5.67 12.94 2.04
N ARG A 80 7.00 13.06 1.94
CA ARG A 80 7.70 13.19 0.66
C ARG A 80 7.93 11.81 0.05
N LEU A 81 7.29 11.55 -1.10
CA LEU A 81 7.34 10.30 -1.87
C LEU A 81 7.92 10.57 -3.26
N LYS A 82 9.21 10.91 -3.36
CA LYS A 82 9.84 11.42 -4.61
C LYS A 82 9.41 10.61 -5.86
N PRO A 83 8.89 11.26 -6.92
CA PRO A 83 8.82 12.71 -7.13
C PRO A 83 7.59 13.40 -6.50
N TRP A 84 6.68 12.65 -5.89
CA TRP A 84 5.41 13.10 -5.33
C TRP A 84 5.51 13.52 -3.86
N THR A 85 4.50 14.24 -3.40
CA THR A 85 4.24 14.48 -1.98
C THR A 85 2.83 14.02 -1.71
N ALA A 86 2.59 13.43 -0.55
CA ALA A 86 1.28 12.92 -0.21
C ALA A 86 0.82 13.45 1.15
N VAL A 87 -0.46 13.73 1.25
CA VAL A 87 -1.12 13.88 2.54
C VAL A 87 -1.45 12.47 3.04
N TRP A 88 -0.98 12.13 4.24
CA TRP A 88 -1.28 10.88 4.90
C TRP A 88 -2.32 11.11 5.99
N LEU A 89 -3.36 10.29 6.01
CA LEU A 89 -4.45 10.38 6.96
C LEU A 89 -4.89 8.99 7.41
N ARG A 90 -5.10 8.84 8.71
CA ARG A 90 -5.70 7.65 9.30
C ARG A 90 -7.22 7.83 9.32
N VAL A 91 -7.93 6.85 8.77
CA VAL A 91 -9.38 6.90 8.61
C VAL A 91 -10.01 6.02 9.67
N GLY A 92 -10.77 6.63 10.58
CA GLY A 92 -11.40 5.91 11.71
C GLY A 92 -12.71 5.18 11.38
N THR A 93 -13.16 5.20 10.12
CA THR A 93 -14.44 4.59 9.74
C THR A 93 -14.30 3.07 9.71
N THR A 94 -14.93 2.41 10.66
CA THR A 94 -15.25 0.99 10.53
C THR A 94 -16.41 0.88 9.52
N PRO A 95 -16.23 0.17 8.40
CA PRO A 95 -17.33 -0.07 7.47
C PRO A 95 -18.45 -0.83 8.18
N THR A 96 -19.69 -0.51 7.84
CA THR A 96 -20.86 -1.29 8.25
C THR A 96 -21.01 -2.53 7.36
N ASP A 97 -21.67 -3.58 7.87
CA ASP A 97 -21.90 -4.82 7.12
C ASP A 97 -22.64 -4.58 5.78
N GLU A 98 -23.51 -3.57 5.72
CA GLU A 98 -24.22 -3.17 4.51
C GLU A 98 -23.27 -2.56 3.46
N GLU A 99 -22.34 -1.69 3.88
CA GLU A 99 -21.29 -1.13 3.01
C GLU A 99 -20.27 -2.19 2.59
N GLU A 100 -20.06 -3.24 3.38
CA GLU A 100 -19.25 -4.39 2.99
C GLU A 100 -19.96 -5.22 1.91
N LEU A 101 -21.25 -5.53 2.11
CA LEU A 101 -22.04 -6.26 1.12
C LEU A 101 -22.15 -5.48 -0.20
N ASP A 102 -22.45 -4.19 -0.14
CA ASP A 102 -22.56 -3.36 -1.35
C ASP A 102 -21.23 -3.27 -2.10
N ALA A 103 -20.12 -3.15 -1.39
CA ALA A 103 -18.79 -3.18 -2.00
C ALA A 103 -18.48 -4.52 -2.66
N LEU A 104 -18.95 -5.65 -2.09
CA LEU A 104 -18.82 -6.97 -2.71
C LEU A 104 -19.66 -7.10 -3.99
N LEU A 105 -20.85 -6.49 -4.02
CA LEU A 105 -21.76 -6.54 -5.16
C LEU A 105 -21.34 -5.61 -6.30
N THR A 106 -20.91 -4.39 -5.97
CA THR A 106 -20.56 -3.34 -6.95
C THR A 106 -19.08 -3.33 -7.30
N GLY A 107 -18.23 -3.96 -6.49
CA GLY A 107 -16.77 -3.88 -6.61
C GLY A 107 -16.21 -2.48 -6.33
N GLN A 108 -17.03 -1.55 -5.83
CA GLN A 108 -16.66 -0.17 -5.55
C GLN A 108 -16.98 0.14 -4.09
N ARG A 109 -16.12 0.93 -3.46
CA ARG A 109 -16.44 1.56 -2.18
C ARG A 109 -16.25 3.06 -2.36
N PRO A 110 -17.22 3.88 -1.93
CA PRO A 110 -17.06 5.32 -1.98
C PRO A 110 -15.82 5.75 -1.17
N MET A 111 -15.18 6.81 -1.62
CA MET A 111 -14.07 7.40 -0.90
C MET A 111 -14.60 7.98 0.43
N PRO A 112 -13.98 7.70 1.59
CA PRO A 112 -14.47 8.23 2.86
C PRO A 112 -14.45 9.77 2.88
N ASP A 113 -15.44 10.40 3.50
CA ASP A 113 -15.62 11.86 3.51
C ASP A 113 -14.37 12.66 3.93
N ALA A 114 -13.61 12.14 4.90
CA ALA A 114 -12.37 12.77 5.34
C ALA A 114 -11.33 12.79 4.21
N VAL A 115 -11.19 11.69 3.46
CA VAL A 115 -10.28 11.57 2.32
C VAL A 115 -10.78 12.41 1.15
N ASP A 116 -12.07 12.37 0.85
CA ASP A 116 -12.70 13.15 -0.21
C ASP A 116 -12.45 14.65 -0.01
N ARG A 117 -12.70 15.18 1.19
CA ARG A 117 -12.44 16.58 1.56
C ARG A 117 -11.00 16.99 1.29
N VAL A 118 -10.03 16.16 1.71
CA VAL A 118 -8.59 16.42 1.51
C VAL A 118 -8.24 16.36 0.02
N ALA A 119 -8.74 15.36 -0.72
CA ALA A 119 -8.50 15.21 -2.14
C ALA A 119 -9.03 16.39 -2.96
N ARG A 120 -10.25 16.87 -2.65
CA ARG A 120 -10.81 18.08 -3.24
C ARG A 120 -9.93 19.30 -2.96
N ALA A 121 -9.52 19.49 -1.71
CA ALA A 121 -8.64 20.60 -1.32
C ALA A 121 -7.32 20.56 -2.09
N VAL A 122 -6.63 19.42 -2.14
CA VAL A 122 -5.37 19.26 -2.87
C VAL A 122 -5.57 19.47 -4.37
N SER A 123 -6.65 18.93 -4.95
CA SER A 123 -6.92 19.08 -6.38
C SER A 123 -7.15 20.53 -6.81
N ASN A 124 -7.64 21.38 -5.91
CA ASN A 124 -7.81 22.81 -6.17
C ASN A 124 -6.49 23.60 -6.08
N LEU A 125 -5.43 23.04 -5.50
CA LEU A 125 -4.10 23.67 -5.44
C LEU A 125 -3.30 23.47 -6.73
N SER A 126 -3.73 22.58 -7.64
CA SER A 126 -3.00 22.27 -8.87
C SER A 126 -3.92 21.98 -10.05
N LYS A 127 -3.58 22.51 -11.22
CA LYS A 127 -4.26 22.19 -12.49
C LYS A 127 -4.21 20.71 -12.87
N TYR A 128 -3.26 19.94 -12.33
CA TYR A 128 -3.14 18.50 -12.62
C TYR A 128 -4.10 17.66 -11.77
N GLY A 129 -4.70 18.25 -10.74
CA GLY A 129 -5.57 17.58 -9.79
C GLY A 129 -4.81 16.86 -8.67
N ALA A 130 -5.46 15.86 -8.08
CA ALA A 130 -4.94 14.99 -7.04
C ALA A 130 -5.35 13.54 -7.30
N VAL A 131 -4.65 12.59 -6.69
CA VAL A 131 -5.04 11.17 -6.68
C VAL A 131 -5.14 10.71 -5.24
N ALA A 132 -6.31 10.25 -4.83
CA ALA A 132 -6.53 9.69 -3.51
C ALA A 132 -6.45 8.16 -3.58
N LEU A 133 -5.56 7.57 -2.79
CA LEU A 133 -5.50 6.14 -2.52
C LEU A 133 -6.06 5.87 -1.13
N MET A 134 -6.83 4.81 -0.98
CA MET A 134 -7.40 4.38 0.28
C MET A 134 -7.17 2.90 0.46
N SER A 135 -6.60 2.53 1.61
CA SER A 135 -6.30 1.15 2.01
C SER A 135 -7.17 0.78 3.20
N TRP A 136 -7.91 -0.32 3.08
CA TRP A 136 -8.62 -0.98 4.18
C TRP A 136 -8.07 -2.38 4.34
N LEU A 137 -7.39 -2.63 5.45
CA LEU A 137 -6.77 -3.90 5.77
C LEU A 137 -7.34 -4.46 7.06
N VAL A 138 -7.49 -5.78 7.10
CA VAL A 138 -7.95 -6.56 8.23
C VAL A 138 -7.03 -7.75 8.35
N GLU A 139 -6.54 -7.97 9.56
CA GLU A 139 -5.77 -9.15 9.89
C GLU A 139 -6.71 -10.35 10.03
N GLY A 140 -6.43 -11.42 9.28
CA GLY A 140 -7.18 -12.66 9.34
C GLY A 140 -6.74 -13.51 10.53
N ASP A 141 -7.71 -14.05 11.25
CA ASP A 141 -7.53 -15.01 12.34
C ASP A 141 -7.67 -16.49 11.86
N GLY A 142 -7.59 -16.70 10.54
CA GLY A 142 -7.85 -17.97 9.87
C GLY A 142 -6.69 -18.97 9.86
N VAL A 143 -6.85 -20.05 9.08
CA VAL A 143 -5.89 -21.17 8.95
C VAL A 143 -4.55 -20.73 8.34
N GLU A 144 -4.57 -19.69 7.50
CA GLU A 144 -3.37 -18.99 7.02
C GLU A 144 -3.36 -17.58 7.65
N PRO A 145 -2.54 -17.34 8.69
CA PRO A 145 -2.40 -16.01 9.26
C PRO A 145 -1.87 -15.05 8.20
N GLY A 146 -2.51 -13.88 8.07
CA GLY A 146 -2.14 -12.91 7.06
C GLY A 146 -3.04 -11.67 7.07
N VAL A 147 -2.59 -10.63 6.37
CA VAL A 147 -3.34 -9.39 6.21
C VAL A 147 -4.07 -9.41 4.89
N SER A 148 -5.39 -9.31 4.96
CA SER A 148 -6.25 -9.20 3.79
C SER A 148 -6.83 -7.80 3.70
N GLY A 149 -7.18 -7.36 2.51
CA GLY A 149 -7.76 -6.03 2.37
C GLY A 149 -7.91 -5.59 0.93
N ARG A 150 -8.31 -4.34 0.78
CA ARG A 150 -8.52 -3.72 -0.52
C ARG A 150 -7.90 -2.34 -0.53
N ILE A 151 -7.28 -2.00 -1.67
CA ILE A 151 -6.80 -0.66 -1.95
C ILE A 151 -7.59 -0.13 -3.15
N SER A 152 -8.17 1.06 -3.03
CA SER A 152 -8.82 1.77 -4.13
C SER A 152 -8.09 3.07 -4.42
N ALA A 153 -8.20 3.55 -5.66
CA ALA A 153 -7.68 4.85 -6.04
C ALA A 153 -8.69 5.64 -6.87
N GLN A 154 -8.73 6.95 -6.68
CA GLN A 154 -9.68 7.86 -7.29
C GLN A 154 -8.97 9.15 -7.71
N ARG A 155 -9.21 9.59 -8.95
CA ARG A 155 -8.71 10.89 -9.42
C ARG A 155 -9.67 12.01 -9.02
N TYR A 156 -9.09 13.18 -8.71
CA TYR A 156 -9.80 14.43 -8.44
C TYR A 156 -9.25 15.56 -9.29
N VAL A 157 -10.12 16.36 -9.90
CA VAL A 157 -9.75 17.52 -10.72
C VAL A 157 -10.68 18.68 -10.41
N CYS A 158 -10.11 19.87 -10.19
CA CYS A 158 -10.88 21.09 -9.91
C CYS A 158 -11.89 20.91 -8.76
N GLY A 159 -11.54 20.11 -7.75
CA GLY A 159 -12.40 19.86 -6.60
C GLY A 159 -13.46 18.79 -6.81
N GLU A 160 -13.51 18.08 -7.94
CA GLU A 160 -14.49 17.03 -8.23
C GLU A 160 -13.84 15.65 -8.44
N PRO A 161 -14.44 14.55 -7.95
CA PRO A 161 -14.01 13.20 -8.25
C PRO A 161 -14.32 12.85 -9.71
N GLU A 162 -13.37 12.18 -10.37
CA GLU A 162 -13.52 11.66 -11.74
C GLU A 162 -13.62 10.13 -11.76
N GLU A 163 -12.87 9.46 -12.64
CA GLU A 163 -12.87 8.01 -12.79
C GLU A 163 -11.96 7.33 -11.74
N THR A 164 -12.44 6.18 -11.24
CA THR A 164 -11.67 5.26 -10.40
C THR A 164 -10.45 4.75 -11.17
N ILE A 165 -9.29 4.75 -10.52
CA ILE A 165 -8.05 4.24 -11.11
C ILE A 165 -7.80 2.82 -10.56
N PRO A 166 -7.40 1.84 -11.39
CA PRO A 166 -6.93 0.55 -10.89
C PRO A 166 -5.73 0.73 -9.96
N ALA A 167 -5.92 0.48 -8.66
CA ALA A 167 -4.90 0.75 -7.65
C ALA A 167 -3.59 -0.02 -7.89
N GLY A 168 -3.67 -1.26 -8.38
CA GLY A 168 -2.50 -2.08 -8.69
C GLY A 168 -1.57 -1.45 -9.74
N LEU A 169 -2.13 -0.75 -10.74
CA LEU A 169 -1.33 -0.04 -11.75
C LEU A 169 -0.60 1.16 -11.16
N LEU A 170 -1.23 1.88 -10.22
CA LEU A 170 -0.59 2.99 -9.53
C LEU A 170 0.52 2.49 -8.61
N LEU A 171 0.24 1.47 -7.79
CA LEU A 171 1.22 0.93 -6.86
C LEU A 171 2.49 0.44 -7.56
N GLY A 172 2.35 -0.26 -8.71
CA GLY A 172 3.51 -0.71 -9.49
C GLY A 172 4.38 0.42 -10.06
N ALA A 173 3.89 1.65 -10.12
CA ALA A 173 4.64 2.83 -10.56
C ALA A 173 5.06 3.77 -9.42
N MET A 174 4.63 3.49 -8.18
CA MET A 174 4.91 4.33 -7.03
C MET A 174 6.19 3.89 -6.29
N PRO A 175 6.84 4.79 -5.53
CA PRO A 175 7.93 4.40 -4.64
C PRO A 175 7.44 3.40 -3.59
N ALA A 176 8.29 2.44 -3.19
CA ALA A 176 7.99 1.46 -2.14
C ALA A 176 7.47 2.09 -0.84
N ALA A 177 7.98 3.28 -0.49
CA ALA A 177 7.50 4.05 0.66
C ALA A 177 5.99 4.33 0.66
N ALA A 178 5.37 4.48 -0.51
CA ALA A 178 3.92 4.68 -0.60
C ALA A 178 3.16 3.40 -0.25
N GLU A 179 3.64 2.25 -0.72
CA GLU A 179 3.09 0.94 -0.41
C GLU A 179 3.24 0.64 1.08
N ASP A 180 4.43 0.87 1.65
CA ASP A 180 4.69 0.65 3.08
C ASP A 180 3.75 1.47 3.98
N LEU A 181 3.46 2.72 3.60
CA LEU A 181 2.51 3.58 4.31
C LEU A 181 1.06 3.07 4.19
N LEU A 182 0.66 2.56 3.03
CA LEU A 182 -0.69 2.03 2.79
C LEU A 182 -0.90 0.66 3.46
N LEU A 183 0.17 -0.11 3.61
CA LEU A 183 0.21 -1.39 4.30
C LEU A 183 0.45 -1.25 5.81
N GLY A 184 0.81 -0.06 6.28
CA GLY A 184 1.07 0.23 7.70
C GLY A 184 2.40 -0.32 8.21
N ARG A 185 3.31 -0.72 7.32
CA ARG A 185 4.70 -1.07 7.67
C ARG A 185 5.47 0.14 8.19
N THR A 186 5.12 1.32 7.71
CA THR A 186 5.69 2.59 8.13
C THR A 186 4.60 3.60 8.45
N THR A 187 5.01 4.68 9.11
CA THR A 187 4.20 5.85 9.43
C THR A 187 4.92 7.11 8.91
N PRO A 188 4.22 8.26 8.81
CA PRO A 188 4.89 9.51 8.45
C PRO A 188 6.13 9.84 9.29
N LEU A 189 6.17 9.40 10.56
CA LEU A 189 7.29 9.63 11.48
C LEU A 189 8.60 8.99 11.03
N ASP A 190 8.52 7.95 10.21
CA ASP A 190 9.68 7.18 9.75
C ASP A 190 10.42 7.87 8.59
N TYR A 191 9.89 8.98 8.07
CA TYR A 191 10.45 9.74 6.95
C TYR A 191 10.96 11.11 7.42
N ALA A 192 12.27 11.37 7.34
CA ALA A 192 12.87 12.63 7.83
C ALA A 192 12.40 13.90 7.09
N ASP A 193 11.90 13.74 5.86
CA ASP A 193 11.35 14.84 5.06
C ASP A 193 9.83 15.03 5.25
N SER A 194 9.23 14.33 6.22
CA SER A 194 7.81 14.49 6.52
C SER A 194 7.54 15.69 7.43
N VAL A 195 6.33 16.22 7.30
CA VAL A 195 5.79 17.31 8.11
C VAL A 195 4.63 16.75 8.91
N SER A 196 4.68 16.90 10.24
CA SER A 196 3.58 16.54 11.13
C SER A 196 2.32 17.36 10.88
N ALA A 197 1.17 16.90 11.39
CA ALA A 197 -0.07 17.67 11.42
C ALA A 197 0.11 19.08 12.01
N ASP A 198 0.97 19.24 13.02
CA ASP A 198 1.29 20.52 13.67
C ASP A 198 2.23 21.44 12.85
N GLY A 199 2.70 20.98 11.68
CA GLY A 199 3.58 21.74 10.79
C GLY A 199 5.07 21.65 11.12
N CYS A 200 5.44 20.90 12.16
CA CYS A 200 6.85 20.63 12.47
C CYS A 200 7.41 19.55 11.54
N ARG A 201 8.62 19.77 11.02
CA ARG A 201 9.40 18.73 10.35
C ARG A 201 9.83 17.67 11.36
N HIS A 202 9.76 16.40 10.96
CA HIS A 202 10.35 15.34 11.77
C HIS A 202 11.85 15.32 11.60
N SER A 203 12.59 15.56 12.68
CA SER A 203 14.01 15.26 12.73
C SER A 203 14.18 13.74 12.84
N GLY A 204 14.03 13.03 11.72
CA GLY A 204 14.23 11.58 11.64
C GLY A 204 15.70 11.23 11.89
N GLY A 205 16.06 10.99 13.15
CA GLY A 205 17.28 10.29 13.54
C GLY A 205 16.98 8.80 13.78
N PRO A 206 17.93 7.89 13.57
CA PRO A 206 17.74 6.42 13.60
C PRO A 206 17.38 5.81 14.98
N LEU A 207 16.92 6.60 15.95
CA LEU A 207 16.68 6.20 17.35
C LEU A 207 15.21 6.28 17.78
N GLY A 208 14.28 6.66 16.90
CA GLY A 208 12.85 6.83 17.24
C GLY A 208 12.14 5.56 17.70
N TRP A 209 12.62 4.38 17.30
CA TRP A 209 12.02 3.08 17.65
C TRP A 209 12.19 2.68 19.13
N PHE A 210 13.21 3.20 19.83
CA PHE A 210 13.47 2.81 21.22
C PHE A 210 12.53 3.44 22.25
N ARG A 211 11.71 4.44 21.88
CA ARG A 211 10.87 5.15 22.86
C ARG A 211 9.52 4.49 23.15
N ARG A 212 9.14 3.41 22.44
CA ARG A 212 7.81 2.80 22.59
C ARG A 212 7.73 1.61 23.56
N LYS A 213 8.82 1.23 24.24
CA LYS A 213 8.85 0.10 25.21
C LYS A 213 8.76 0.47 26.70
N GLN A 214 8.46 1.73 27.04
CA GLN A 214 8.23 2.11 28.43
C GLN A 214 7.09 3.13 28.54
N SER A 215 5.85 2.65 28.45
CA SER A 215 4.74 3.21 29.22
C SER A 215 3.60 2.22 29.33
#